data_AF-M7TGN8-F1
#
_entry.id   AF-M7TGN8-F1
#
_cell.length_a   1.000
_cell.length_b   1.000
_cell.length_c   1.000
_cell.angle_alpha   90.00
_cell.angle_beta   90.00
_cell.angle_gamma   90.00
#
_symmetry.space_group_name_H-M   'P 1'
#
loop_
_entity.id
_entity.type
_entity.pdbx_description
1 polymer ?
#
loop_
_entity_poly.entity_id
_entity_poly.type
_entity_poly.pdbx_seq_one_letter_code
_entity_poly.pdbx_strand_id
1 'polypeptide(L)'
;MIKALVECWDIEQQSVSIVPASRIKQLYNARKPLIPDKTRKEQFNFVFPLSPDHLITLLQFNALRALAVNRTLISGILVTPLDCGEEVIHVTPYPTNPELLPSTLLPTILQQTVPHCDWIDMFPCPEGRDSLIQAAGTFDEDELWADCIGGLYEGFPDDEVERRGMIVWSPPWDITGWEMSEGFLRKWGWLFKGLLGPLEATNRWRIKRGEEPFMHDDCTSPATVREQFMRV
;
A
#
# COMPACT_ATOMS: atom_id res chain seq x y z
N MET A 1 -21.04 37.32 9.66
CA MET A 1 -20.12 36.20 9.37
C MET A 1 -20.96 34.97 9.11
N ILE A 2 -21.05 34.51 7.85
CA ILE A 2 -21.80 33.29 7.50
C ILE A 2 -20.94 32.10 7.96
N LYS A 3 -21.47 31.27 8.86
CA LYS A 3 -20.80 30.03 9.26
C LYS A 3 -20.88 29.06 8.07
N ALA A 4 -19.73 28.69 7.50
CA ALA A 4 -19.67 27.68 6.46
C ALA A 4 -20.27 26.37 6.99
N LEU A 5 -21.20 25.79 6.24
CA LEU A 5 -21.85 24.51 6.54
C LEU A 5 -21.25 23.45 5.61
N VAL A 6 -21.05 22.26 6.15
CA VAL A 6 -20.49 21.11 5.42
C VAL A 6 -21.43 19.94 5.63
N GLU A 7 -21.74 19.24 4.54
CA GLU A 7 -22.44 17.96 4.59
C GLU A 7 -21.44 16.88 5.04
N CYS A 8 -21.76 16.18 6.12
CA CYS A 8 -20.98 15.04 6.58
C CYS A 8 -21.90 13.90 7.00
N TRP A 9 -21.38 12.68 6.96
CA TRP A 9 -22.10 11.50 7.42
C TRP A 9 -22.03 11.39 8.95
N ASP A 10 -23.19 11.33 9.63
CA ASP A 10 -23.27 11.05 11.05
C ASP A 10 -23.26 9.53 11.26
N ILE A 11 -22.18 9.01 11.86
CA ILE A 11 -21.98 7.58 12.08
C ILE A 11 -23.02 7.01 13.06
N GLU A 12 -23.41 7.78 14.09
CA GLU A 12 -24.38 7.31 15.10
C GLU A 12 -25.79 7.30 14.52
N GLN A 13 -26.14 8.29 13.72
CA GLN A 13 -27.49 8.44 13.18
C GLN A 13 -27.69 7.83 11.79
N GLN A 14 -26.62 7.36 11.15
CA GLN A 14 -26.67 6.76 9.81
C GLN A 14 -27.38 7.66 8.79
N SER A 15 -27.08 8.96 8.82
CA SER A 15 -27.70 9.94 7.94
C SER A 15 -26.76 11.08 7.56
N VAL A 16 -27.05 11.73 6.43
CA VAL A 16 -26.35 12.95 6.03
C VAL A 16 -26.80 14.09 6.95
N SER A 17 -25.83 14.66 7.66
CA SER A 17 -26.03 15.78 8.57
C SER A 17 -25.29 17.01 8.05
N ILE A 18 -25.94 18.17 8.15
CA ILE A 18 -25.33 19.45 7.83
C ILE A 18 -24.79 20.02 9.14
N VAL A 19 -23.47 20.09 9.27
CA VAL A 19 -22.81 20.64 10.47
C VAL A 19 -22.01 21.89 10.13
N PRO A 20 -21.81 22.80 11.10
CA PRO A 20 -20.85 23.90 10.94
C PRO A 20 -19.44 23.34 10.67
N ALA A 21 -18.72 23.94 9.73
CA ALA A 21 -17.33 23.57 9.40
C ALA A 21 -16.40 23.57 10.63
N SER A 22 -16.69 24.40 11.64
CA SER A 22 -15.97 24.42 12.91
C SER A 22 -16.12 23.14 13.73
N ARG A 23 -17.24 22.41 13.57
CA ARG A 23 -17.55 21.17 14.29
C ARG A 23 -16.92 19.95 13.62
N ILE A 24 -16.73 19.97 12.29
CA ILE A 24 -15.95 18.95 11.56
C ILE A 24 -14.54 18.82 12.16
N LYS A 25 -13.84 19.94 12.38
CA LYS A 25 -12.49 19.95 12.97
C LYS A 25 -12.42 19.37 14.39
N GLN A 26 -13.55 19.25 15.09
CA GLN A 26 -13.63 18.66 16.43
C GLN A 26 -13.97 17.16 16.38
N LEU A 27 -14.75 16.74 15.38
CA LEU A 27 -15.19 15.35 15.20
C LEU A 27 -14.18 14.52 14.42
N TYR A 28 -13.53 15.13 13.43
CA TYR A 28 -12.53 14.51 12.59
C TYR A 28 -11.15 15.09 12.93
N ASN A 29 -10.27 14.24 13.44
CA ASN A 29 -8.87 14.55 13.56
C ASN A 29 -8.14 13.76 12.48
N ALA A 30 -7.67 14.45 11.45
CA ALA A 30 -6.98 13.83 10.33
C ALA A 30 -5.76 13.01 10.80
N ARG A 31 -5.12 13.38 11.93
CA ARG A 31 -4.02 12.61 12.53
C ARG A 31 -4.44 11.31 13.22
N LYS A 32 -5.72 10.95 13.22
CA LYS A 32 -6.21 9.66 13.73
C LYS A 32 -6.67 8.80 12.55
N PRO A 33 -6.28 7.52 12.51
CA PRO A 33 -6.72 6.62 11.45
C PRO A 33 -8.24 6.42 11.50
N LEU A 34 -8.88 6.39 10.33
CA LEU A 34 -10.30 6.07 10.20
C LEU A 34 -10.58 4.61 10.58
N ILE A 35 -9.60 3.72 10.35
CA ILE A 35 -9.65 2.32 10.75
C ILE A 35 -8.61 2.11 11.85
N PRO A 36 -9.01 2.04 13.14
CA PRO A 36 -8.05 1.80 14.21
C PRO A 36 -7.49 0.38 14.09
N ASP A 37 -6.20 0.23 14.36
CA ASP A 37 -5.55 -1.06 14.47
C ASP A 37 -6.03 -1.79 15.74
N LYS A 38 -7.20 -2.45 15.66
CA LYS A 38 -7.76 -3.28 16.73
C LYS A 38 -8.20 -4.62 16.17
N THR A 39 -7.78 -5.68 16.85
CA THR A 39 -8.08 -7.11 16.63
C THR A 39 -9.57 -7.49 16.73
N ARG A 40 -10.49 -6.53 16.87
CA ARG A 40 -11.92 -6.81 17.04
C ARG A 40 -12.60 -6.75 15.68
N LYS A 41 -13.26 -7.85 15.29
CA LYS A 41 -14.19 -7.93 14.15
C LYS A 41 -15.35 -6.94 14.35
N GLU A 42 -15.13 -5.67 14.06
CA GLU A 42 -16.21 -4.71 13.89
C GLU A 42 -16.68 -4.77 12.44
N GLN A 43 -17.99 -4.85 12.26
CA GLN A 43 -18.62 -5.01 10.97
C GLN A 43 -18.61 -3.64 10.29
N PHE A 44 -17.69 -3.42 9.36
CA PHE A 44 -17.60 -2.17 8.61
C PHE A 44 -18.81 -2.06 7.66
N ASN A 45 -19.79 -1.23 8.02
CA ASN A 45 -20.94 -0.92 7.17
C ASN A 45 -20.56 0.20 6.19
N PHE A 46 -20.26 -0.17 4.95
CA PHE A 46 -19.98 0.79 3.87
C PHE A 46 -21.29 1.25 3.23
N VAL A 47 -21.49 2.58 3.10
CA VAL A 47 -22.65 3.19 2.43
C VAL A 47 -22.16 4.10 1.31
N PHE A 48 -22.79 3.99 0.13
CA PHE A 48 -22.41 4.71 -1.09
C PHE A 48 -23.32 5.92 -1.39
N PRO A 49 -22.81 6.99 -2.03
CA PRO A 49 -21.41 7.18 -2.45
C PRO A 49 -20.52 7.61 -1.28
N LEU A 50 -19.30 7.06 -1.25
CA LEU A 50 -18.29 7.38 -0.25
C LEU A 50 -17.79 8.83 -0.44
N SER A 51 -17.54 9.57 0.65
CA SER A 51 -16.86 10.87 0.54
C SER A 51 -15.43 10.67 -0.03
N PRO A 52 -14.81 11.68 -0.64
CA PRO A 52 -13.43 11.59 -1.14
C PRO A 52 -12.43 11.07 -0.09
N ASP A 53 -12.60 11.47 1.17
CA ASP A 53 -11.74 11.00 2.28
C ASP A 53 -11.92 9.50 2.58
N HIS A 54 -13.13 8.97 2.40
CA HIS A 54 -13.39 7.53 2.49
C HIS A 54 -12.89 6.77 1.25
N LEU A 55 -12.81 7.42 0.09
CA LEU A 55 -12.24 6.81 -1.11
C LEU A 55 -10.74 6.55 -0.91
N ILE A 56 -10.00 7.49 -0.32
CA ILE A 56 -8.58 7.29 0.04
C ILE A 56 -8.43 6.05 0.93
N THR A 57 -9.22 5.99 2.00
CA THR A 57 -9.20 4.84 2.93
C THR A 57 -9.54 3.52 2.22
N LEU A 58 -10.50 3.55 1.29
CA LEU A 58 -10.87 2.38 0.50
C LEU A 58 -9.73 1.91 -0.41
N LEU A 59 -9.00 2.84 -1.05
CA LEU A 59 -7.86 2.49 -1.89
C LEU A 59 -6.74 1.83 -1.07
N GLN A 60 -6.41 2.39 0.09
CA GLN A 60 -5.44 1.82 1.04
C GLN A 60 -5.88 0.43 1.53
N PHE A 61 -7.15 0.28 1.92
CA PHE A 61 -7.71 -1.01 2.31
C PHE A 61 -7.69 -2.02 1.16
N ASN A 62 -7.90 -1.57 -0.08
CA ASN A 62 -7.79 -2.43 -1.26
C ASN A 62 -6.35 -2.92 -1.49
N ALA A 63 -5.34 -2.08 -1.24
CA ALA A 63 -3.94 -2.49 -1.29
C ALA A 63 -3.62 -3.53 -0.20
N LEU A 64 -4.05 -3.31 1.05
CA LEU A 64 -3.90 -4.29 2.12
C LEU A 64 -4.59 -5.62 1.79
N ARG A 65 -5.85 -5.54 1.33
CA ARG A 65 -6.63 -6.71 0.93
C ARG A 65 -5.96 -7.49 -0.21
N ALA A 66 -5.36 -6.78 -1.17
CA ALA A 66 -4.63 -7.39 -2.27
C ALA A 66 -3.42 -8.21 -1.77
N LEU A 67 -2.60 -7.62 -0.90
CA LEU A 67 -1.46 -8.33 -0.30
C LEU A 67 -1.92 -9.54 0.52
N ALA A 68 -2.99 -9.41 1.30
CA ALA A 68 -3.56 -10.51 2.07
C ALA A 68 -4.11 -11.66 1.18
N VAL A 69 -4.67 -11.34 0.01
CA VAL A 69 -5.09 -12.36 -0.97
C VAL A 69 -3.87 -13.10 -1.54
N ASN A 70 -2.79 -12.40 -1.90
CA ASN A 70 -1.56 -13.05 -2.34
C ASN A 70 -0.99 -13.95 -1.24
N ARG A 71 -0.93 -13.47 0.01
CA ARG A 71 -0.54 -14.27 1.19
C ARG A 71 -1.37 -15.56 1.29
N THR A 72 -2.69 -15.45 1.17
CA THR A 72 -3.61 -16.59 1.26
C THR A 72 -3.37 -17.63 0.16
N LEU A 73 -3.12 -17.19 -1.08
CA LEU A 73 -2.80 -18.09 -2.18
C LEU A 73 -1.49 -18.85 -1.92
N ILE A 74 -0.48 -18.13 -1.42
CA ILE A 74 0.83 -18.68 -1.09
C ILE A 74 0.71 -19.67 0.07
N SER A 75 0.11 -19.29 1.21
CA SER A 75 -0.07 -20.19 2.39
C SER A 75 -1.01 -21.37 2.14
N GLY A 76 -1.98 -21.22 1.23
CA GLY A 76 -2.90 -22.29 0.87
C GLY A 76 -2.22 -23.43 0.11
N ILE A 77 -1.05 -23.15 -0.48
CA ILE A 77 -0.33 -24.05 -1.40
C ILE A 77 1.04 -24.42 -0.83
N LEU A 78 1.72 -23.47 -0.18
CA LEU A 78 2.96 -23.65 0.55
C LEU A 78 2.59 -23.81 2.02
N VAL A 79 2.97 -24.93 2.63
CA VAL A 79 2.71 -25.24 4.05
C VAL A 79 3.60 -24.36 4.92
N THR A 80 3.31 -23.06 4.94
CA THR A 80 4.10 -22.04 5.61
C THR A 80 3.21 -21.37 6.65
N PRO A 81 3.57 -21.40 7.94
CA PRO A 81 2.78 -20.78 9.00
C PRO A 81 2.97 -19.27 8.93
N LEU A 82 2.13 -18.64 8.12
CA LEU A 82 2.06 -17.20 7.94
C LEU A 82 1.09 -16.62 8.97
N ASP A 83 1.49 -16.57 10.25
CA ASP A 83 0.70 -15.86 11.27
C ASP A 83 0.83 -14.34 11.05
N CYS A 84 -0.22 -13.57 11.29
CA CYS A 84 -0.18 -12.11 11.13
C CYS A 84 0.40 -11.39 12.37
N GLY A 85 0.81 -12.15 13.40
CA GLY A 85 1.28 -11.63 14.68
C GLY A 85 2.79 -11.69 14.90
N GLU A 86 3.53 -12.49 14.13
CA GLU A 86 4.98 -12.63 14.26
C GLU A 86 5.63 -12.73 12.87
N GLU A 87 6.65 -11.93 12.62
CA GLU A 87 7.46 -12.03 11.41
C GLU A 87 8.20 -13.37 11.38
N VAL A 88 8.08 -14.08 10.27
CA VAL A 88 8.72 -15.38 10.09
C VAL A 88 9.83 -15.25 9.07
N ILE A 89 11.06 -15.55 9.49
CA ILE A 89 12.20 -15.67 8.56
C ILE A 89 12.24 -17.09 8.02
N HIS A 90 12.16 -17.24 6.69
CA HIS A 90 12.09 -18.55 6.06
C HIS A 90 12.72 -18.61 4.66
N VAL A 91 12.82 -19.82 4.12
CA VAL A 91 13.01 -20.05 2.69
C VAL A 91 11.72 -20.64 2.12
N THR A 92 11.37 -20.24 0.91
CA THR A 92 10.12 -20.59 0.27
C THR A 92 10.38 -21.67 -0.77
N PRO A 93 10.10 -22.97 -0.49
CA PRO A 93 10.39 -24.04 -1.42
C PRO A 93 9.51 -23.95 -2.67
N TYR A 94 10.01 -24.46 -3.79
CA TYR A 94 9.20 -24.55 -5.00
C TYR A 94 8.01 -25.51 -4.78
N PRO A 95 6.77 -25.12 -5.14
CA PRO A 95 5.58 -25.93 -4.91
C PRO A 95 5.60 -27.22 -5.75
N THR A 96 5.06 -28.31 -5.18
CA THR A 96 4.87 -29.58 -5.90
C THR A 96 3.87 -29.45 -7.06
N ASN A 97 2.87 -28.58 -6.91
CA ASN A 97 1.79 -28.31 -7.88
C ASN A 97 1.84 -26.83 -8.31
N PRO A 98 2.85 -26.39 -9.09
CA PRO A 98 3.06 -24.99 -9.45
C PRO A 98 1.90 -24.37 -10.24
N GLU A 99 1.12 -25.17 -10.95
CA GLU A 99 -0.05 -24.73 -11.73
C GLU A 99 -1.21 -24.18 -10.89
N LEU A 100 -1.19 -24.42 -9.58
CA LEU A 100 -2.18 -23.88 -8.64
C LEU A 100 -1.87 -22.43 -8.23
N LEU A 101 -0.65 -21.95 -8.49
CA LEU A 101 -0.24 -20.57 -8.23
C LEU A 101 -0.16 -19.76 -9.53
N PRO A 102 -0.56 -18.49 -9.52
CA PRO A 102 -0.18 -17.56 -10.56
C PRO A 102 1.34 -17.56 -10.75
N SER A 103 1.80 -17.56 -12.00
CA SER A 103 3.24 -17.63 -12.31
C SER A 103 4.08 -16.53 -11.67
N THR A 104 3.48 -15.35 -11.47
CA THR A 104 4.09 -14.18 -10.81
C THR A 104 4.29 -14.36 -9.30
N LEU A 105 3.54 -15.27 -8.67
CA LEU A 105 3.70 -15.62 -7.25
C LEU A 105 4.55 -16.88 -7.03
N LEU A 106 5.02 -17.53 -8.09
CA LEU A 106 5.95 -18.65 -7.92
C LEU A 106 7.24 -18.16 -7.22
N PRO A 107 7.83 -18.98 -6.32
CA PRO A 107 9.05 -18.59 -5.63
C PRO A 107 10.23 -18.42 -6.59
N THR A 108 10.96 -17.31 -6.47
CA THR A 108 12.21 -17.10 -7.20
C THR A 108 13.33 -18.00 -6.66
N ILE A 109 14.47 -18.02 -7.36
CA ILE A 109 15.65 -18.76 -6.87
C ILE A 109 16.16 -18.15 -5.56
N LEU A 110 16.14 -16.83 -5.40
CA LEU A 110 16.54 -16.19 -4.15
C LEU A 110 15.61 -16.59 -3.00
N GLN A 111 14.29 -16.58 -3.22
CA GLN A 111 13.34 -17.00 -2.19
C GLN A 111 13.51 -18.47 -1.77
N GLN A 112 13.93 -19.33 -2.70
CA GLN A 112 14.20 -20.74 -2.42
C GLN A 112 15.52 -21.00 -1.68
N THR A 113 16.45 -20.04 -1.68
CA THR A 113 17.85 -20.26 -1.23
C THR A 113 18.30 -19.31 -0.13
N VAL A 114 17.63 -18.18 0.07
CA VAL A 114 18.00 -17.13 1.03
C VAL A 114 16.88 -16.96 2.06
N PRO A 115 17.17 -17.12 3.37
CA PRO A 115 16.21 -16.81 4.43
C PRO A 115 15.76 -15.34 4.37
N HIS A 116 14.45 -15.09 4.37
CA HIS A 116 13.87 -13.75 4.23
C HIS A 116 12.56 -13.63 5.01
N CYS A 117 12.13 -12.39 5.27
CA CYS A 117 10.86 -12.11 5.93
C CYS A 117 9.69 -12.53 5.02
N ASP A 118 8.76 -13.28 5.59
CA ASP A 118 7.60 -13.84 4.91
C ASP A 118 6.67 -12.81 4.25
N TRP A 119 6.69 -11.56 4.73
CA TRP A 119 5.90 -10.49 4.13
C TRP A 119 6.33 -10.18 2.69
N ILE A 120 7.59 -10.44 2.33
CA ILE A 120 8.14 -10.21 0.99
C ILE A 120 7.42 -11.08 -0.05
N ASP A 121 7.03 -12.29 0.31
CA ASP A 121 6.35 -13.22 -0.59
C ASP A 121 5.02 -12.68 -1.14
N MET A 122 4.39 -11.71 -0.46
CA MET A 122 3.09 -11.16 -0.85
C MET A 122 3.15 -10.25 -2.08
N PHE A 123 4.33 -9.78 -2.48
CA PHE A 123 4.48 -8.83 -3.58
C PHE A 123 4.41 -9.52 -4.96
N PRO A 124 3.65 -8.97 -5.91
CA PRO A 124 3.38 -9.62 -7.20
C PRO A 124 4.48 -9.45 -8.26
N CYS A 125 5.63 -8.85 -7.89
CA CYS A 125 6.76 -8.64 -8.78
C CYS A 125 7.93 -9.54 -8.33
N PRO A 126 8.25 -10.62 -9.06
CA PRO A 126 9.36 -11.52 -8.73
C PRO A 126 10.68 -10.78 -8.51
N GLU A 127 11.02 -9.86 -9.41
CA GLU A 127 12.26 -9.11 -9.36
C GLU A 127 12.26 -8.09 -8.21
N GLY A 128 11.11 -7.50 -7.89
CA GLY A 128 10.96 -6.64 -6.73
C GLY A 128 11.18 -7.39 -5.40
N ARG A 129 10.71 -8.65 -5.32
CA ARG A 129 10.97 -9.53 -4.18
C ARG A 129 12.46 -9.85 -4.04
N ASP A 130 13.12 -10.14 -5.16
CA ASP A 130 14.57 -10.38 -5.17
C ASP A 130 15.37 -9.14 -4.72
N SER A 131 14.97 -7.94 -5.15
CA SER A 131 15.56 -6.67 -4.68
C SER A 131 15.40 -6.51 -3.17
N LEU A 132 14.23 -6.82 -2.60
CA LEU A 132 13.97 -6.74 -1.15
C LEU A 132 14.88 -7.69 -0.37
N ILE A 133 15.00 -8.94 -0.83
CA ILE A 133 15.85 -9.94 -0.18
C ILE A 133 17.32 -9.50 -0.19
N GLN A 134 17.79 -8.93 -1.29
CA GLN A 134 19.17 -8.46 -1.42
C GLN A 134 19.46 -7.20 -0.57
N ALA A 135 18.45 -6.35 -0.36
CA ALA A 135 18.56 -5.12 0.41
C ALA A 135 18.19 -5.29 1.90
N ALA A 136 17.99 -6.52 2.37
CA ALA A 136 17.61 -6.79 3.76
C ALA A 136 18.57 -6.08 4.74
N GLY A 137 17.99 -5.36 5.71
CA GLY A 137 18.74 -4.59 6.71
C GLY A 137 19.31 -3.25 6.22
N THR A 138 19.03 -2.82 4.98
CA THR A 138 19.47 -1.51 4.45
C THR A 138 18.36 -0.46 4.36
N PHE A 139 17.14 -0.82 4.74
CA PHE A 139 15.97 0.05 4.71
C PHE A 139 15.06 -0.25 5.92
N ASP A 140 14.12 0.66 6.19
CA ASP A 140 13.11 0.49 7.24
C ASP A 140 11.91 -0.30 6.67
N GLU A 141 11.76 -1.55 7.13
CA GLU A 141 10.73 -2.47 6.66
C GLU A 141 9.32 -2.02 7.08
N ASP A 142 9.18 -1.49 8.29
CA ASP A 142 7.91 -0.95 8.82
C ASP A 142 7.47 0.26 8.00
N GLU A 143 8.42 1.14 7.65
CA GLU A 143 8.16 2.33 6.84
C GLU A 143 7.74 1.97 5.41
N LEU A 144 8.42 1.00 4.78
CA LEU A 144 8.02 0.50 3.46
C LEU A 144 6.61 -0.11 3.52
N TRP A 145 6.32 -0.92 4.54
CA TRP A 145 5.02 -1.54 4.73
C TRP A 145 3.91 -0.50 4.88
N ALA A 146 4.12 0.50 5.76
CA ALA A 146 3.21 1.61 5.95
C ALA A 146 2.95 2.36 4.64
N ASP A 147 4.00 2.66 3.88
CA ASP A 147 3.90 3.35 2.59
C ASP A 147 3.22 2.51 1.50
N CYS A 148 3.32 1.17 1.53
CA CYS A 148 2.60 0.30 0.59
C CYS A 148 1.08 0.43 0.75
N ILE A 149 0.61 0.51 2.00
CA ILE A 149 -0.81 0.68 2.34
C ILE A 149 -1.21 2.15 2.57
N GLY A 150 -0.37 3.09 2.13
CA GLY A 150 -0.61 4.53 2.19
C GLY A 150 -0.79 5.11 3.60
N GLY A 151 -0.30 4.43 4.64
CA GLY A 151 -0.43 4.87 6.03
C GLY A 151 -1.80 4.63 6.65
N LEU A 152 -2.50 3.58 6.23
CA LEU A 152 -3.86 3.23 6.69
C LEU A 152 -4.05 3.31 8.22
N TYR A 153 -3.02 2.99 9.00
CA TYR A 153 -3.05 2.96 10.47
C TYR A 153 -2.47 4.21 11.15
N GLU A 154 -1.91 5.16 10.39
CA GLU A 154 -1.23 6.36 10.92
C GLU A 154 -2.10 7.62 10.85
N GLY A 155 -3.19 7.58 10.08
CA GLY A 155 -3.99 8.75 9.75
C GLY A 155 -3.43 9.56 8.59
N PHE A 156 -4.04 10.72 8.36
CA PHE A 156 -3.88 11.61 7.23
C PHE A 156 -3.27 12.96 7.67
N PRO A 157 -1.94 13.12 7.70
CA PRO A 157 -1.37 14.45 7.61
C PRO A 157 -1.74 15.04 6.24
N ASP A 158 -2.28 16.27 6.21
CA ASP A 158 -2.93 16.91 5.04
C ASP A 158 -2.06 16.97 3.76
N ASP A 159 -0.76 16.68 3.83
CA ASP A 159 0.23 16.79 2.76
C ASP A 159 0.85 15.47 2.28
N GLU A 160 0.62 14.33 2.96
CA GLU A 160 1.30 13.06 2.64
C GLU A 160 0.41 12.02 1.96
N VAL A 161 -0.91 12.17 2.08
CA VAL A 161 -1.89 11.17 1.60
C VAL A 161 -1.79 10.87 0.11
N GLU A 162 -1.55 11.89 -0.72
CA GLU A 162 -1.42 11.74 -2.17
C GLU A 162 -0.02 11.26 -2.59
N ARG A 163 0.93 11.23 -1.65
CA ARG A 163 2.34 11.00 -1.94
C ARG A 163 2.81 9.60 -1.56
N ARG A 164 2.05 8.82 -0.79
CA ARG A 164 2.37 7.43 -0.46
C ARG A 164 1.23 6.48 -0.81
N GLY A 165 1.52 5.20 -0.96
CA GLY A 165 0.52 4.19 -1.29
C GLY A 165 0.63 3.62 -2.69
N MET A 166 -0.04 2.48 -2.84
CA MET A 166 -0.30 1.82 -4.11
C MET A 166 -1.81 1.68 -4.34
N ILE A 167 -2.20 1.61 -5.61
CA ILE A 167 -3.56 1.32 -6.04
C ILE A 167 -3.55 0.00 -6.81
N VAL A 168 -4.55 -0.84 -6.55
CA VAL A 168 -4.70 -2.16 -7.17
C VAL A 168 -5.95 -2.17 -8.05
N TRP A 169 -5.74 -2.27 -9.36
CA TRP A 169 -6.77 -2.20 -10.40
C TRP A 169 -7.18 -3.55 -11.01
N SER A 170 -6.36 -4.58 -10.83
CA SER A 170 -6.57 -5.93 -11.36
C SER A 170 -6.37 -6.98 -10.26
N PRO A 171 -6.44 -8.30 -10.57
CA PRO A 171 -6.09 -9.32 -9.59
C PRO A 171 -4.73 -9.06 -8.93
N PRO A 172 -4.60 -9.32 -7.62
CA PRO A 172 -3.50 -8.80 -6.82
C PRO A 172 -2.13 -9.42 -7.14
N TRP A 173 -2.10 -10.60 -7.76
CA TRP A 173 -0.88 -11.26 -8.22
C TRP A 173 -0.32 -10.71 -9.53
N ASP A 174 -1.06 -9.86 -10.24
CA ASP A 174 -0.64 -9.30 -11.53
C ASP A 174 -0.09 -7.88 -11.33
N ILE A 175 1.24 -7.72 -11.39
CA ILE A 175 1.92 -6.42 -11.25
C ILE A 175 1.42 -5.36 -12.26
N THR A 176 0.86 -5.77 -13.40
CA THR A 176 0.30 -4.83 -14.37
C THR A 176 -0.98 -4.16 -13.86
N GLY A 177 -1.60 -4.70 -12.81
CA GLY A 177 -2.70 -4.09 -12.08
C GLY A 177 -2.31 -3.01 -11.08
N TRP A 178 -1.02 -2.83 -10.79
CA TRP A 178 -0.58 -1.98 -9.70
C TRP A 178 -0.16 -0.60 -10.21
N GLU A 179 -0.55 0.43 -9.48
CA GLU A 179 -0.16 1.82 -9.71
C GLU A 179 0.45 2.38 -8.42
N MET A 180 1.68 2.89 -8.50
CA MET A 180 2.37 3.49 -7.36
C MET A 180 2.22 5.02 -7.39
N SER A 181 2.04 5.62 -6.22
CA SER A 181 2.07 7.08 -6.07
C SER A 181 3.46 7.67 -6.36
N GLU A 182 3.52 8.97 -6.66
CA GLU A 182 4.78 9.65 -6.97
C GLU A 182 5.79 9.58 -5.83
N GLY A 183 5.36 9.87 -4.59
CA GLY A 183 6.28 9.85 -3.45
C GLY A 183 6.70 8.43 -3.08
N PHE A 184 5.83 7.42 -3.28
CA PHE A 184 6.23 6.02 -3.16
C PHE A 184 7.37 5.70 -4.14
N LEU A 185 7.25 6.10 -5.41
CA LEU A 185 8.31 5.88 -6.41
C LEU A 185 9.57 6.68 -6.10
N ARG A 186 9.47 7.93 -5.63
CA ARG A 186 10.64 8.73 -5.24
C ARG A 186 11.43 8.10 -4.08
N LYS A 187 10.74 7.44 -3.15
CA LYS A 187 11.35 6.85 -1.95
C LYS A 187 11.81 5.41 -2.16
N TRP A 188 10.97 4.60 -2.80
CA TRP A 188 11.13 3.15 -2.93
C TRP A 188 11.41 2.68 -4.37
N GLY A 189 11.49 3.60 -5.34
CA GLY A 189 11.70 3.25 -6.76
C GLY A 189 13.02 2.53 -7.05
N TRP A 190 13.98 2.56 -6.11
CA TRP A 190 15.19 1.75 -6.17
C TRP A 190 14.90 0.24 -6.19
N LEU A 191 13.77 -0.22 -5.63
CA LEU A 191 13.31 -1.61 -5.70
C LEU A 191 13.15 -2.11 -7.13
N PHE A 192 12.83 -1.19 -8.04
CA PHE A 192 12.51 -1.47 -9.43
C PHE A 192 13.58 -0.96 -10.39
N LYS A 193 14.78 -0.63 -9.88
CA LYS A 193 15.85 -0.10 -10.73
C LYS A 193 16.24 -1.12 -11.79
N GLY A 194 16.17 -0.70 -13.06
CA GLY A 194 16.43 -1.58 -14.22
C GLY A 194 15.22 -2.43 -14.64
N LEU A 195 14.07 -2.29 -13.96
CA LEU A 195 12.82 -2.94 -14.33
C LEU A 195 11.86 -1.92 -14.93
N LEU A 196 11.43 -2.15 -16.17
CA LEU A 196 10.47 -1.27 -16.82
C LEU A 196 9.03 -1.59 -16.40
N GLY A 197 8.72 -2.86 -16.13
CA GLY A 197 7.35 -3.36 -15.91
C GLY A 197 6.54 -2.59 -14.85
N PRO A 198 7.04 -2.42 -13.60
CA PRO A 198 6.29 -1.73 -12.56
C PRO A 198 6.02 -0.24 -12.86
N LEU A 199 6.98 0.46 -13.48
CA LEU A 199 6.81 1.86 -13.86
C LEU A 199 5.88 2.00 -15.07
N GLU A 200 6.03 1.14 -16.08
CA GLU A 200 5.11 1.06 -17.22
C GLU A 200 3.69 0.76 -16.76
N ALA A 201 3.53 -0.08 -15.73
CA ALA A 201 2.24 -0.39 -15.15
C ALA A 201 1.60 0.82 -14.50
N THR A 202 2.36 1.53 -13.68
CA THR A 202 1.95 2.80 -13.07
C THR A 202 1.55 3.82 -14.12
N ASN A 203 2.42 4.05 -15.11
CA ASN A 203 2.18 5.03 -16.17
C ASN A 203 0.94 4.70 -17.02
N ARG A 204 0.68 3.41 -17.30
CA ARG A 204 -0.54 3.00 -18.02
C ARG A 204 -1.82 3.43 -17.29
N TRP A 205 -1.86 3.27 -15.96
CA TRP A 205 -3.04 3.66 -15.18
C TRP A 205 -3.15 5.18 -15.03
N ARG A 206 -2.03 5.87 -14.80
CA ARG A 206 -1.97 7.35 -14.79
C ARG A 206 -2.53 7.95 -16.08
N ILE A 207 -2.07 7.47 -17.24
CA ILE A 207 -2.53 7.93 -18.55
C ILE A 207 -4.03 7.67 -18.73
N LYS A 208 -4.54 6.50 -18.32
CA LYS A 208 -5.98 6.20 -18.37
C LYS A 208 -6.82 7.15 -17.51
N ARG A 209 -6.26 7.68 -16.41
CA ARG A 209 -6.89 8.70 -15.54
C ARG A 209 -6.69 10.13 -16.04
N GLY A 210 -5.91 10.33 -17.11
CA GLY A 210 -5.59 11.65 -17.65
C GLY A 210 -4.44 12.36 -16.94
N GLU A 211 -3.61 11.63 -16.19
CA GLU A 211 -2.38 12.15 -15.56
C GLU A 211 -1.15 11.92 -16.44
N GLU A 212 -0.16 12.81 -16.31
CA GLU A 212 1.13 12.70 -16.99
C GLU A 212 1.92 11.47 -16.49
N PRO A 213 2.61 10.73 -17.39
CA PRO A 213 3.47 9.63 -17.01
C PRO A 213 4.72 10.13 -16.28
N PHE A 214 5.22 9.32 -15.36
CA PHE A 214 6.52 9.55 -14.74
C PHE A 214 7.67 9.25 -15.70
N MET A 215 8.73 10.06 -15.63
CA MET A 215 9.97 9.83 -16.35
C MET A 215 10.84 8.84 -15.57
N HIS A 216 11.63 8.03 -16.27
CA HIS A 216 12.42 6.95 -15.65
C HIS A 216 13.50 7.48 -14.68
N ASP A 217 14.08 8.64 -14.97
CA ASP A 217 15.14 9.26 -14.17
C ASP A 217 14.62 9.90 -12.86
N ASP A 218 13.36 10.32 -12.84
CA ASP A 218 12.73 10.98 -11.68
C ASP A 218 12.40 10.00 -10.55
N CYS A 219 12.26 8.70 -10.86
CA CYS A 219 11.88 7.65 -9.92
C CYS A 219 13.06 6.78 -9.44
N THR A 220 14.25 6.90 -10.04
CA THR A 220 15.42 6.04 -9.75
C THR A 220 16.61 6.81 -9.18
N SER A 221 16.49 8.13 -9.06
CA SER A 221 17.47 8.97 -8.38
C SER A 221 17.26 8.85 -6.86
N PRO A 222 18.31 8.53 -6.06
CA PRO A 222 18.20 8.59 -4.61
C PRO A 222 17.79 10.01 -4.24
N ALA A 223 16.71 10.15 -3.46
CA ALA A 223 16.38 11.43 -2.87
C ALA A 223 17.64 11.97 -2.19
N THR A 224 18.23 13.02 -2.74
CA THR A 224 19.30 13.73 -2.05
C THR A 224 18.62 14.30 -0.82
N VAL A 225 18.88 13.71 0.36
CA VAL A 225 18.48 14.27 1.65
C VAL A 225 19.22 15.59 1.79
N ARG A 226 18.69 16.64 1.18
CA ARG A 226 19.13 18.01 1.41
C ARG A 226 18.45 18.49 2.68
N GLU A 227 19.24 18.48 3.74
CA GLU A 227 19.13 19.27 4.96
C GLU A 227 17.93 20.24 4.99
N GLN A 228 16.91 19.88 5.76
CA GLN A 228 15.97 20.84 6.31
C GLN A 228 15.95 20.83 7.84
N PHE A 229 17.08 20.47 8.45
CA PHE A 229 17.36 20.70 9.86
C PHE A 229 18.50 21.72 10.01
N MET A 230 18.18 23.01 9.82
CA MET A 230 18.70 24.11 10.62
C MET A 230 18.06 25.43 10.18
N ARG A 231 16.84 25.68 10.68
CA ARG A 231 16.37 27.03 11.04
C ARG A 231 15.42 26.93 12.21
N VAL A 232 16.00 26.85 13.41
CA VAL A 232 15.52 27.55 14.61
C VAL A 232 16.74 28.14 15.29
#